data_AF-A0A6V7I5G0-F1
#
_entry.id   AF-A0A6V7I5G0-F1
#
_cell.length_a   1.000
_cell.length_b   1.000
_cell.length_c   1.000
_cell.angle_alpha   90.00
_cell.angle_beta   90.00
_cell.angle_gamma   90.00
#
_symmetry.space_group_name_H-M   'P 1'
#
loop_
_entity.id
_entity.type
_entity.pdbx_description
1 polymer ?
#
loop_
_entity_poly.entity_id
_entity_poly.type
_entity_poly.pdbx_seq_one_letter_code
_entity_poly.pdbx_strand_id
1 'polypeptide(L)'
;MSTKSLSAIAEDYFNNLNPLARRIADDVESTKEAYEGLWNTLSLKEKNQAIDETIIQPEVALKYALDGGDLGKDFPSWYPRLRIQTGLRHVIDETGQ
;
A
#
# COMPACT_ATOMS: atom_id res chain seq x y z
N MET A 1 -31.02 -16.00 -15.67
CA MET A 1 -30.07 -14.91 -15.37
C MET A 1 -29.76 -14.98 -13.89
N SER A 2 -28.54 -15.41 -13.51
CA SER A 2 -28.18 -15.54 -12.09
C SER A 2 -27.96 -14.14 -11.50
N THR A 3 -28.75 -13.76 -10.49
CA THR A 3 -28.61 -12.49 -9.80
C THR A 3 -27.44 -12.60 -8.82
N LYS A 4 -26.26 -12.10 -9.21
CA LYS A 4 -25.13 -11.97 -8.29
C LYS A 4 -25.52 -11.04 -7.14
N SER A 5 -25.09 -11.38 -5.92
CA SER A 5 -25.25 -10.48 -4.78
C SER A 5 -24.45 -9.20 -5.00
N LEU A 6 -24.87 -8.09 -4.37
CA LEU A 6 -24.14 -6.83 -4.44
C LEU A 6 -22.67 -6.99 -4.00
N SER A 7 -22.42 -7.85 -3.00
CA SER A 7 -21.06 -8.16 -2.54
C SER A 7 -20.22 -8.82 -3.62
N ALA A 8 -20.75 -9.81 -4.34
CA ALA A 8 -20.03 -10.49 -5.41
C ALA A 8 -19.73 -9.56 -6.60
N ILE A 9 -20.61 -8.59 -6.87
CA ILE A 9 -20.37 -7.57 -7.91
C ILE A 9 -19.28 -6.59 -7.45
N ALA A 10 -19.29 -6.19 -6.18
CA ALA A 10 -18.27 -5.31 -5.63
C ALA A 10 -16.89 -5.97 -5.64
N GLU A 11 -16.78 -7.24 -5.23
CA GLU A 11 -15.53 -8.00 -5.28
C GLU A 11 -14.97 -8.09 -6.71
N ASP A 12 -15.81 -8.43 -7.69
CA ASP A 12 -15.43 -8.49 -9.11
C ASP A 12 -14.94 -7.12 -9.63
N TYR A 13 -15.57 -6.03 -9.19
CA TYR A 13 -15.14 -4.68 -9.52
C TYR A 13 -13.77 -4.32 -8.91
N PHE A 14 -13.58 -4.54 -7.61
CA PHE A 14 -12.33 -4.20 -6.92
C PHE A 14 -11.14 -5.04 -7.41
N ASN A 15 -11.37 -6.32 -7.73
CA ASN A 15 -10.35 -7.20 -8.29
C ASN A 15 -9.85 -6.73 -9.67
N ASN A 16 -10.72 -6.11 -10.46
CA ASN A 16 -10.40 -5.65 -11.81
C ASN A 16 -9.91 -4.19 -11.87
N LEU A 17 -9.79 -3.50 -10.73
CA LEU A 17 -9.41 -2.08 -10.71
C LEU A 17 -7.96 -1.86 -11.17
N ASN A 18 -7.03 -2.67 -10.67
CA ASN A 18 -5.63 -2.63 -11.06
C ASN A 18 -4.94 -3.98 -10.73
N PRO A 19 -3.76 -4.29 -11.34
CA PRO A 19 -3.05 -5.54 -11.10
C PRO A 19 -2.64 -5.76 -9.64
N LEU A 20 -2.43 -4.70 -8.87
CA LEU A 20 -2.10 -4.78 -7.45
C LEU A 20 -3.32 -5.20 -6.61
N ALA A 21 -4.50 -4.67 -6.92
CA ALA A 21 -5.76 -5.00 -6.26
C ALA A 21 -6.11 -6.48 -6.49
N ARG A 22 -5.88 -6.99 -7.69
CA ARG A 22 -5.99 -8.43 -7.98
C ARG A 22 -5.06 -9.26 -7.09
N ARG A 23 -3.78 -8.89 -6.99
CA ARG A 23 -2.82 -9.58 -6.12
C ARG A 23 -3.25 -9.56 -4.65
N ILE A 24 -3.69 -8.41 -4.15
CA ILE A 24 -4.18 -8.27 -2.77
C ILE A 24 -5.39 -9.18 -2.56
N ALA A 25 -6.32 -9.25 -3.51
CA ALA A 25 -7.49 -10.12 -3.40
C ALA A 25 -7.11 -11.61 -3.41
N ASP A 26 -6.20 -12.01 -4.29
CA ASP A 26 -5.68 -13.37 -4.34
C ASP A 26 -4.99 -13.74 -3.01
N ASP A 27 -4.20 -12.82 -2.43
CA ASP A 27 -3.53 -13.01 -1.14
C ASP A 27 -4.56 -13.13 0.01
N VAL A 28 -5.59 -12.28 0.03
CA VAL A 28 -6.68 -12.34 1.03
C VAL A 28 -7.48 -13.64 0.92
N GLU A 29 -7.75 -14.12 -0.30
CA GLU A 29 -8.42 -15.40 -0.50
C GLU A 29 -7.54 -16.57 -0.04
N SER A 30 -6.25 -16.56 -0.34
CA SER A 30 -5.28 -17.54 0.17
C SER A 30 -5.23 -17.58 1.70
N THR A 31 -5.27 -16.42 2.37
CA THR A 31 -5.30 -16.34 3.84
C THR A 31 -6.61 -16.89 4.39
N LYS A 32 -7.74 -16.56 3.76
CA LYS A 32 -9.05 -17.09 4.15
C LYS A 32 -9.10 -18.61 4.02
N GLU A 33 -8.54 -19.17 2.95
CA GLU A 33 -8.43 -20.61 2.75
C GLU A 33 -7.52 -21.26 3.80
N ALA A 34 -6.36 -20.65 4.12
CA ALA A 34 -5.46 -21.18 5.14
C ALA A 34 -6.07 -21.25 6.55
N TYR A 35 -6.95 -20.31 6.90
CA TYR A 35 -7.65 -20.30 8.19
C TYR A 35 -8.95 -21.14 8.17
N GLU A 36 -9.41 -21.61 7.01
CA GLU A 36 -10.61 -22.43 6.81
C GLU A 36 -11.80 -22.03 7.71
N GLY A 37 -12.21 -22.92 8.63
CA GLY A 37 -13.34 -22.75 9.53
C GLY A 37 -13.11 -21.71 10.63
N LEU A 38 -11.85 -21.46 11.01
CA LEU A 38 -11.51 -20.44 12.02
C LEU A 38 -11.82 -19.04 11.51
N TRP A 39 -11.70 -18.80 10.20
CA TRP A 39 -11.97 -17.50 9.59
C TRP A 39 -13.35 -16.95 9.95
N ASN A 40 -14.38 -17.80 9.97
CA ASN A 40 -15.75 -17.38 10.26
C ASN A 40 -15.97 -17.02 11.74
N THR A 41 -15.09 -17.48 12.63
CA THR A 41 -15.16 -17.23 14.07
C THR A 41 -14.41 -15.96 14.49
N LEU A 42 -13.47 -15.50 13.67
CA LEU A 42 -12.66 -14.32 13.94
C LEU A 42 -13.50 -13.03 13.81
N SER A 43 -13.28 -12.11 14.73
CA SER A 43 -13.75 -10.73 14.66
C SER A 43 -13.10 -9.98 13.50
N LEU A 44 -13.67 -8.84 13.10
CA LEU A 44 -13.11 -8.01 12.03
C LEU A 44 -11.67 -7.57 12.33
N LYS A 45 -11.37 -7.29 13.60
CA LYS A 45 -10.03 -6.87 14.02
C LYS A 45 -9.01 -8.02 13.87
N GLU A 46 -9.40 -9.23 14.27
CA GLU A 46 -8.54 -10.41 14.16
C GLU A 46 -8.34 -10.83 12.71
N LYS A 47 -9.36 -10.70 11.86
CA LYS A 47 -9.26 -10.92 10.41
C LYS A 47 -8.24 -9.99 9.76
N ASN A 48 -8.30 -8.70 10.07
CA ASN A 48 -7.35 -7.73 9.55
C ASN A 48 -5.92 -8.05 10.01
N GLN A 49 -5.74 -8.39 11.29
CA GLN A 49 -4.44 -8.80 11.82
C GLN A 49 -3.89 -10.04 11.10
N ALA A 50 -4.72 -11.07 10.90
CA ALA A 50 -4.32 -12.28 10.20
C ALA A 50 -3.92 -12.00 8.75
N ILE A 51 -4.64 -11.11 8.05
CA ILE A 51 -4.28 -10.67 6.70
C ILE A 51 -2.92 -9.96 6.72
N ASP A 52 -2.72 -9.00 7.62
CA ASP A 52 -1.48 -8.23 7.68
C ASP A 52 -0.26 -9.12 7.96
N GLU A 53 -0.39 -10.08 8.89
CA GLU A 53 0.68 -11.03 9.24
C GLU A 53 1.00 -12.02 8.11
N THR A 54 0.01 -12.37 7.29
CA THR A 54 0.20 -13.34 6.20
C THR A 54 0.67 -12.70 4.89
N ILE A 55 0.25 -11.46 4.62
CA ILE A 55 0.67 -10.72 3.42
C ILE A 55 2.13 -10.24 3.54
N ILE A 56 2.56 -9.83 4.73
CA ILE A 56 3.90 -9.28 4.93
C ILE A 56 4.92 -10.41 5.13
N GLN A 57 5.89 -10.49 4.23
CA GLN A 57 7.01 -11.42 4.38
C GLN A 57 7.77 -11.18 5.71
N PRO A 58 8.14 -12.24 6.44
CA PRO A 58 8.77 -12.10 7.76
C PRO A 58 10.09 -11.32 7.69
N GLU A 59 10.86 -11.45 6.61
CA GLU A 59 12.11 -10.72 6.40
C GLU A 59 11.87 -9.20 6.27
N VAL A 60 10.76 -8.82 5.64
CA VAL A 60 10.33 -7.43 5.48
C VAL A 60 9.86 -6.89 6.83
N ALA A 61 9.01 -7.63 7.54
CA ALA A 61 8.57 -7.27 8.88
C ALA A 61 9.76 -7.01 9.82
N LEU A 62 10.77 -7.89 9.82
CA LEU A 62 12.00 -7.73 10.60
C LEU A 62 12.80 -6.50 10.17
N LYS A 63 13.03 -6.31 8.88
CA LYS A 63 13.77 -5.15 8.35
C LYS A 63 13.15 -3.83 8.82
N TYR A 64 11.83 -3.70 8.72
CA TYR A 64 11.13 -2.47 9.09
C TYR A 64 10.85 -2.35 10.60
N ALA A 65 10.79 -3.45 11.34
CA ALA A 65 10.76 -3.42 12.80
C ALA A 65 12.09 -2.95 13.39
N LEU A 66 13.22 -3.34 12.79
CA LEU A 66 14.56 -2.91 13.19
C LEU A 66 14.87 -1.48 12.74
N ASP A 67 14.43 -1.09 11.54
CA ASP A 67 14.54 0.30 11.04
C ASP A 67 13.52 1.26 11.68
N GLY A 68 12.51 0.75 12.39
CA GLY A 68 11.48 1.54 13.09
C GLY A 68 11.98 2.28 14.33
N GLY A 69 13.25 2.10 14.69
CA GLY A 69 13.95 2.81 15.75
C GLY A 69 14.90 3.91 15.26
N ASP A 70 14.94 4.23 13.96
CA ASP A 70 15.80 5.30 13.44
C ASP A 70 15.01 6.51 12.94
N LEU A 71 14.39 7.21 13.90
CA LEU A 71 14.21 8.66 13.84
C LEU A 71 15.57 9.42 13.80
N GLY A 72 16.70 8.70 13.70
CA GLY A 72 18.06 9.20 13.51
C GLY A 72 18.67 8.85 12.15
N LYS A 73 17.88 8.41 11.14
CA LYS A 73 18.31 8.61 9.75
C LYS A 73 18.33 10.11 9.53
N ASP A 74 19.53 10.68 9.66
CA ASP A 74 19.87 12.01 9.21
C ASP A 74 19.14 12.25 7.89
N PHE A 75 18.04 12.99 7.93
CA PHE A 75 17.49 13.56 6.72
C PHE A 75 18.67 14.19 5.98
N PRO A 76 18.91 13.87 4.70
CA PRO A 76 19.93 14.59 3.95
C PRO A 76 19.68 16.07 4.17
N SER A 77 20.69 16.78 4.68
CA SER A 77 20.58 18.17 5.13
C SER A 77 19.89 19.07 4.08
N TRP A 78 19.93 18.68 2.82
CA TRP A 78 19.41 19.43 1.69
C TRP A 78 18.67 18.54 0.69
N TYR A 79 17.38 18.34 0.90
CA TYR A 79 16.47 18.28 -0.26
C TYR A 79 16.39 19.69 -0.85
N PRO A 80 16.63 19.87 -2.16
CA PRO A 80 16.63 21.19 -2.77
C PRO A 80 15.24 21.81 -2.61
N ARG A 81 15.15 22.85 -1.78
CA ARG A 81 13.93 23.65 -1.67
C ARG A 81 13.91 24.64 -2.82
N LEU A 82 12.94 24.47 -3.72
CA LEU A 82 12.72 25.36 -4.85
C LEU A 82 12.30 26.75 -4.33
N ARG A 83 13.28 27.64 -4.13
CA ARG A 83 13.08 29.02 -3.70
C ARG A 83 12.86 29.94 -4.90
N ILE A 84 11.86 29.64 -5.73
CA ILE A 84 11.46 30.57 -6.80
C ILE A 84 10.55 31.61 -6.17
N GLN A 85 10.90 32.90 -6.31
CA GLN A 85 9.98 33.98 -5.97
C GLN A 85 8.84 33.97 -7.00
N THR A 86 7.62 33.71 -6.55
CA THR A 86 6.43 33.76 -7.42
C THR A 86 6.14 35.21 -7.82
N GLY A 87 5.94 35.48 -9.11
CA GLY A 87 5.59 36.81 -9.64
C GLY A 87 6.63 37.47 -10.53
N LEU A 88 7.79 36.84 -10.74
CA LEU A 88 8.81 37.29 -11.71
C LEU A 88 8.87 36.30 -12.88
N ARG A 89 8.73 36.80 -14.11
CA ARG A 89 8.95 36.03 -15.33
C ARG A 89 10.46 35.89 -15.54
N HIS A 90 11.01 34.71 -15.26
CA HIS A 90 12.37 34.39 -15.67
C HIS A 90 12.41 34.28 -17.20
N VAL A 91 12.88 35.34 -17.86
CA VAL A 91 13.33 35.26 -19.25
C VAL A 91 14.77 34.78 -19.19
N ILE A 92 15.00 33.53 -19.56
CA ILE A 92 16.35 33.01 -19.75
C ILE A 92 16.77 33.53 -21.12
N ASP A 93 17.59 34.58 -21.16
CA ASP A 93 18.19 34.99 -22.42
C ASP A 93 19.18 33.90 -22.85
N GLU A 94 18.99 33.40 -24.08
CA GLU A 94 19.79 32.34 -24.71
C GLU A 94 21.21 32.81 -25.07
N THR A 95 21.93 33.46 -24.16
CA THR A 95 23.37 33.68 -24.35
C THR A 95 24.13 33.02 -23.22
N GLY A 96 24.43 31.74 -23.42
CA GLY A 96 25.43 31.04 -22.64
C GLY A 96 26.80 31.65 -22.90
N GLN A 97 27.36 32.31 -21.88
CA GLN A 97 28.79 32.42 -21.64
C GLN A 97 29.05 32.19 -20.15
#